data_AF-A0A6J6N4S3-F1
#
_entry.id   AF-A0A6J6N4S3-F1
#
_cell.length_a   1.000
_cell.length_b   1.000
_cell.length_c   1.000
_cell.angle_alpha   90.00
_cell.angle_beta   90.00
_cell.angle_gamma   90.00
#
_symmetry.space_group_name_H-M   'P 1'
#
loop_
_entity.id
_entity.type
_entity.pdbx_description
1 polymer ?
#
loop_
_entity_poly.entity_id
_entity_poly.type
_entity_poly.pdbx_seq_one_letter_code
_entity_poly.pdbx_strand_id
1 'polypeptide(L)'
;MLLRTPSHQDVASVLIERDGVDPTMAAHVARASQGHVGRAKWLAFDEDARKFRHDLLAIPARIRTVGEALSTAAELHRAANEESVRENADRDEREMAELSTAWGHGATGKGMPSGASKAIKELEKAQKSRTTARNRAFLDIALLDLATFYRDVLLVQAGAEAPLINEDLRSNVTDVAGQIPAEGALKRVEAIMGARKALAFNVAPLLALESMMLALRLPARGGE
;
A
#
# COMPACT_ATOMS: atom_id res chain seq x y z
N MET A 1 -25.79 -12.14 -12.46
CA MET A 1 -24.32 -12.23 -12.23
C MET A 1 -24.08 -11.85 -10.78
N LEU A 2 -23.56 -12.77 -9.96
CA LEU A 2 -23.19 -12.47 -8.57
C LEU A 2 -21.76 -11.93 -8.56
N LEU A 3 -21.56 -10.71 -8.06
CA LEU A 3 -20.23 -10.17 -7.76
C LEU A 3 -19.68 -10.94 -6.55
N ARG A 4 -18.65 -11.76 -6.79
CA ARG A 4 -17.92 -12.50 -5.74
C ARG A 4 -16.43 -12.17 -5.82
N THR A 5 -15.76 -12.19 -4.67
CA THR A 5 -14.29 -12.14 -4.63
C THR A 5 -13.75 -13.41 -5.30
N PRO A 6 -12.85 -13.28 -6.31
CA PRO A 6 -12.26 -14.44 -6.96
C PRO A 6 -11.32 -15.18 -6.02
N SER A 7 -11.19 -16.50 -6.21
CA SER A 7 -10.21 -17.29 -5.46
C SER A 7 -8.77 -16.94 -5.89
N HIS A 8 -7.78 -17.29 -5.07
CA HIS A 8 -6.37 -17.13 -5.46
C HIS A 8 -6.04 -17.92 -6.73
N GLN A 9 -6.68 -19.08 -6.93
CA GLN A 9 -6.52 -19.88 -8.14
C GLN A 9 -7.08 -19.15 -9.36
N ASP A 10 -8.28 -18.56 -9.25
CA ASP A 10 -8.88 -17.78 -10.35
C ASP A 10 -7.99 -16.60 -10.75
N VAL A 11 -7.43 -15.88 -9.76
CA VAL A 11 -6.52 -14.76 -10.03
C VAL A 11 -5.23 -15.24 -10.71
N ALA A 12 -4.62 -16.32 -10.22
CA ALA A 12 -3.41 -16.88 -10.80
C ALA A 12 -3.63 -17.35 -12.25
N SER A 13 -4.74 -18.05 -12.53
CA SER A 13 -5.09 -18.48 -13.90
C SER A 13 -5.23 -17.29 -14.84
N VAL A 14 -5.92 -16.22 -14.41
CA VAL A 14 -6.07 -15.01 -15.21
C VAL A 14 -4.71 -14.37 -15.54
N LEU A 15 -3.79 -14.33 -14.58
CA LEU A 15 -2.44 -13.76 -14.80
C LEU A 15 -1.60 -14.61 -15.76
N ILE A 16 -1.70 -15.93 -15.68
CA ILE A 16 -0.97 -16.84 -16.56
C ILE A 16 -1.55 -16.77 -17.98
N GLU A 17 -2.86 -17.00 -18.11
CA GLU A 17 -3.51 -17.19 -19.42
C GLU A 17 -3.59 -15.90 -20.22
N ARG A 18 -3.90 -14.77 -19.57
CA ARG A 18 -4.09 -13.49 -20.28
C ARG A 18 -2.85 -12.63 -20.25
N ASP A 19 -2.12 -12.63 -19.15
CA ASP A 19 -1.06 -11.66 -18.89
C ASP A 19 0.35 -12.28 -19.03
N GLY A 20 0.46 -13.61 -19.25
CA GLY A 20 1.74 -14.29 -19.54
C GLY A 20 2.71 -14.37 -18.37
N VAL A 21 2.20 -14.25 -17.13
CA VAL A 21 3.00 -14.28 -15.90
C VAL A 21 3.46 -15.72 -15.60
N ASP A 22 4.72 -15.88 -15.17
CA ASP A 22 5.25 -17.17 -14.70
C ASP A 22 4.34 -17.79 -13.61
N PRO A 23 4.05 -19.11 -13.65
CA PRO A 23 3.13 -19.75 -12.71
C PRO A 23 3.49 -19.57 -11.22
N THR A 24 4.79 -19.53 -10.89
CA THR A 24 5.24 -19.35 -9.51
C THR A 24 4.99 -17.92 -9.05
N MET A 25 5.33 -16.94 -9.90
CA MET A 25 5.02 -15.53 -9.64
C MET A 25 3.51 -15.28 -9.56
N ALA A 26 2.72 -15.87 -10.47
CA ALA A 26 1.27 -15.74 -10.49
C ALA A 26 0.63 -16.30 -9.20
N ALA A 27 1.08 -17.47 -8.73
CA ALA A 27 0.61 -18.04 -7.48
C ALA A 27 1.00 -17.17 -6.26
N HIS A 28 2.23 -16.62 -6.25
CA HIS A 28 2.70 -15.73 -5.20
C HIS A 28 1.86 -14.44 -5.13
N VAL A 29 1.74 -13.70 -6.23
CA VAL A 29 1.03 -12.43 -6.26
C VAL A 29 -0.49 -12.58 -6.12
N ALA A 30 -1.07 -13.70 -6.53
CA ALA A 30 -2.49 -14.00 -6.29
C ALA A 30 -2.82 -14.17 -4.81
N ARG A 31 -1.93 -14.80 -4.02
CA ARG A 31 -2.05 -14.82 -2.56
C ARG A 31 -1.88 -13.42 -1.98
N ALA A 32 -0.84 -12.70 -2.37
CA ALA A 32 -0.57 -11.35 -1.87
C ALA A 32 -1.66 -10.33 -2.21
N SER A 33 -2.43 -10.55 -3.29
CA SER A 33 -3.48 -9.65 -3.74
C SER A 33 -4.85 -9.89 -3.11
N GLN A 34 -5.05 -11.01 -2.39
CA GLN A 34 -6.30 -11.33 -1.69
C GLN A 34 -7.56 -11.19 -2.59
N GLY A 35 -7.48 -11.70 -3.82
CA GLY A 35 -8.58 -11.63 -4.80
C GLY A 35 -8.67 -10.32 -5.60
N HIS A 36 -7.82 -9.33 -5.33
CA HIS A 36 -7.80 -8.09 -6.13
C HIS A 36 -6.93 -8.23 -7.39
N VAL A 37 -7.56 -8.49 -8.54
CA VAL A 37 -6.86 -8.73 -9.83
C VAL A 37 -5.94 -7.57 -10.25
N GLY A 38 -6.39 -6.31 -10.13
CA GLY A 38 -5.55 -5.15 -10.47
C GLY A 38 -4.26 -5.06 -9.65
N ARG A 39 -4.35 -5.29 -8.34
CA ARG A 39 -3.20 -5.39 -7.44
C ARG A 39 -2.30 -6.58 -7.78
N ALA A 40 -2.88 -7.73 -8.11
CA ALA A 40 -2.11 -8.91 -8.51
C ALA A 40 -1.27 -8.61 -9.77
N LYS A 41 -1.86 -7.92 -10.76
CA LYS A 41 -1.14 -7.45 -11.95
C LYS A 41 -0.03 -6.47 -11.61
N TRP A 42 -0.33 -5.47 -10.77
CA TRP A 42 0.68 -4.50 -10.34
C TRP A 42 1.87 -5.21 -9.70
N LEU A 43 1.62 -6.10 -8.73
CA LEU A 43 2.67 -6.92 -8.11
C LEU A 43 3.34 -7.90 -9.07
N ALA A 44 2.72 -8.30 -10.19
CA ALA A 44 3.32 -9.21 -11.16
C ALA A 44 4.30 -8.48 -12.11
N PHE A 45 4.03 -7.22 -12.46
CA PHE A 45 4.81 -6.48 -13.45
C PHE A 45 5.72 -5.39 -12.87
N ASP A 46 5.54 -5.02 -11.61
CA ASP A 46 6.31 -3.97 -10.94
C ASP A 46 7.20 -4.59 -9.84
N GLU A 47 8.51 -4.62 -10.09
CA GLU A 47 9.50 -5.12 -9.13
C GLU A 47 9.64 -4.19 -7.92
N ASP A 48 9.52 -2.87 -8.11
CA ASP A 48 9.56 -1.91 -7.00
C ASP A 48 8.36 -2.13 -6.07
N ALA A 49 7.18 -2.45 -6.62
CA ALA A 49 6.00 -2.80 -5.84
C ALA A 49 6.22 -4.04 -4.97
N ARG A 50 6.87 -5.08 -5.53
CA ARG A 50 7.24 -6.29 -4.79
C ARG A 50 8.24 -5.98 -3.69
N LYS A 51 9.30 -5.23 -4.01
CA LYS A 51 10.32 -4.81 -3.06
C LYS A 51 9.72 -3.98 -1.91
N PHE A 52 8.89 -3.00 -2.23
CA PHE A 52 8.19 -2.19 -1.25
C PHE A 52 7.36 -3.07 -0.30
N ARG A 53 6.57 -4.00 -0.86
CA ARG A 53 5.75 -4.91 -0.06
C ARG A 53 6.61 -5.79 0.87
N HIS A 54 7.71 -6.33 0.36
CA HIS A 54 8.64 -7.12 1.15
C HIS A 54 9.23 -6.30 2.32
N ASP A 55 9.71 -5.08 2.04
CA ASP A 55 10.29 -4.19 3.04
C ASP A 55 9.26 -3.79 4.11
N LEU A 56 8.04 -3.49 3.68
CA LEU A 56 6.90 -3.19 4.55
C LEU A 56 6.59 -4.35 5.51
N LEU A 57 6.53 -5.58 5.00
CA LEU A 57 6.23 -6.76 5.81
C LEU A 57 7.38 -7.24 6.69
N ALA A 58 8.57 -6.70 6.48
CA ALA A 58 9.70 -6.87 7.39
C ALA A 58 9.67 -5.87 8.57
N ILE A 59 8.76 -4.89 8.59
CA ILE A 59 8.58 -3.93 9.69
C ILE A 59 8.23 -4.63 11.01
N PRO A 60 7.20 -5.50 11.08
CA PRO A 60 6.78 -6.13 12.33
C PRO A 60 7.88 -6.85 13.12
N ALA A 61 8.90 -7.38 12.44
CA ALA A 61 10.02 -8.09 13.06
C ALA A 61 11.16 -7.18 13.56
N ARG A 62 11.22 -5.91 13.11
CA ARG A 62 12.35 -5.01 13.39
C ARG A 62 12.06 -3.92 14.41
N ILE A 63 10.85 -3.34 14.42
CA ILE A 63 10.55 -2.15 15.22
C ILE A 63 10.45 -2.46 16.72
N ARG A 64 11.25 -1.79 17.54
CA ARG A 64 11.31 -1.97 19.00
C ARG A 64 11.28 -0.64 19.73
N THR A 65 11.97 0.36 19.20
CA THR A 65 12.10 1.67 19.84
C THR A 65 11.07 2.67 19.31
N VAL A 66 10.84 3.74 20.07
CA VAL A 66 10.01 4.88 19.62
C VAL A 66 10.63 5.52 18.38
N GLY A 67 11.95 5.72 18.35
CA GLY A 67 12.66 6.32 17.21
C GLY A 67 12.46 5.52 15.93
N GLU A 68 12.63 4.20 15.98
CA GLU A 68 12.37 3.30 14.84
C GLU A 68 10.92 3.37 14.37
N ALA A 69 9.96 3.42 15.28
CA ALA A 69 8.54 3.51 14.92
C ALA A 69 8.23 4.81 14.18
N LEU A 70 8.71 5.96 14.67
CA LEU A 70 8.48 7.26 14.05
C LEU A 70 9.22 7.40 12.72
N SER A 71 10.47 6.93 12.63
CA SER A 71 11.22 6.96 11.37
C SER A 71 10.58 6.07 10.30
N THR A 72 10.15 4.86 10.68
CA THR A 72 9.46 3.92 9.77
C THR A 72 8.12 4.50 9.29
N ALA A 73 7.37 5.18 10.17
CA ALA A 73 6.13 5.87 9.78
C ALA A 73 6.41 6.99 8.75
N ALA A 74 7.46 7.78 8.97
CA ALA A 74 7.87 8.85 8.05
C ALA A 74 8.35 8.30 6.69
N GLU A 75 9.07 7.18 6.68
CA GLU A 75 9.49 6.49 5.46
C GLU A 75 8.30 5.95 4.68
N LEU A 76 7.34 5.29 5.34
CA LEU A 76 6.12 4.82 4.70
C LEU A 76 5.28 5.97 4.13
N HIS A 77 5.15 7.07 4.87
CA HIS A 77 4.47 8.26 4.40
C HIS A 77 5.16 8.88 3.17
N ARG A 78 6.50 8.93 3.18
CA ARG A 78 7.28 9.45 2.05
C ARG A 78 7.12 8.57 0.81
N ALA A 79 7.27 7.25 0.96
CA ALA A 79 7.08 6.29 -0.12
C ALA A 79 5.68 6.40 -0.74
N ALA A 80 4.64 6.58 0.08
CA ALA A 80 3.28 6.79 -0.42
C ALA A 80 3.13 8.08 -1.23
N ASN A 81 3.80 9.17 -0.83
CA ASN A 81 3.78 10.42 -1.58
C ASN A 81 4.51 10.28 -2.91
N GLU A 82 5.72 9.71 -2.90
CA GLU A 82 6.51 9.45 -4.10
C GLU A 82 5.75 8.58 -5.10
N GLU A 83 5.15 7.49 -4.63
CA GLU A 83 4.36 6.60 -5.49
C GLU A 83 3.16 7.30 -6.11
N SER A 84 2.41 8.05 -5.30
CA SER A 84 1.21 8.73 -5.79
C SER A 84 1.50 9.82 -6.81
N VAL A 85 2.70 10.43 -6.78
CA VAL A 85 3.16 11.36 -7.82
C VAL A 85 3.62 10.58 -9.05
N ARG A 86 4.46 9.56 -8.86
CA ARG A 86 5.00 8.71 -9.94
C ARG A 86 3.91 8.13 -10.83
N GLU A 87 2.86 7.59 -10.23
CA GLU A 87 1.77 6.93 -10.97
C GLU A 87 0.91 7.92 -11.78
N ASN A 88 0.81 9.17 -11.34
CA ASN A 88 0.03 10.19 -12.04
C ASN A 88 0.85 11.00 -13.05
N ALA A 89 2.19 10.99 -12.97
CA ALA A 89 3.07 11.88 -13.74
C ALA A 89 2.77 11.88 -15.25
N ASP A 90 2.83 10.71 -15.89
CA ASP A 90 2.56 10.54 -17.32
C ASP A 90 1.19 11.09 -17.74
N ARG A 91 0.18 10.87 -16.89
CA ARG A 91 -1.20 11.31 -17.17
C ARG A 91 -1.33 12.81 -16.97
N ASP A 92 -0.75 13.35 -15.91
CA ASP A 92 -0.78 14.76 -15.58
C ASP A 92 -0.10 15.60 -16.66
N GLU A 93 1.04 15.11 -17.17
CA GLU A 93 1.77 15.72 -18.28
C GLU A 93 0.95 15.73 -19.58
N ARG A 94 0.32 14.59 -19.93
CA ARG A 94 -0.55 14.51 -21.12
C ARG A 94 -1.75 15.43 -21.03
N GLU A 95 -2.47 15.43 -19.90
CA GLU A 95 -3.64 16.30 -19.68
C GLU A 95 -3.23 17.79 -19.77
N MET A 96 -2.06 18.16 -19.24
CA MET A 96 -1.54 19.52 -19.33
C MET A 96 -1.17 19.91 -20.78
N ALA A 97 -0.52 19.01 -21.53
CA ALA A 97 -0.15 19.25 -22.92
C ALA A 97 -1.38 19.38 -23.83
N GLU A 98 -2.39 18.52 -23.63
CA GLU A 98 -3.68 18.57 -24.33
C GLU A 98 -4.41 19.89 -24.05
N LEU A 99 -4.47 20.30 -22.78
CA LEU A 99 -5.07 21.58 -22.40
C LEU A 99 -4.34 22.75 -23.05
N SER A 100 -3.00 22.79 -22.98
CA SER A 100 -2.18 23.83 -23.60
C SER A 100 -2.41 23.92 -25.12
N THR A 101 -2.54 22.77 -25.79
CA THR A 101 -2.83 22.69 -27.22
C THR A 101 -4.21 23.27 -27.55
N ALA A 102 -5.23 22.90 -26.79
CA ALA A 102 -6.62 23.35 -26.99
C ALA A 102 -6.79 24.87 -26.86
N TRP A 103 -5.95 25.53 -26.06
CA TRP A 103 -5.96 26.98 -25.86
C TRP A 103 -4.99 27.76 -26.76
N GLY A 104 -4.37 27.12 -27.74
CA GLY A 104 -3.50 27.78 -28.71
C GLY A 104 -2.10 28.08 -28.17
N HIS A 105 -1.29 27.03 -28.02
CA HIS A 105 0.17 27.03 -27.87
C HIS A 105 0.80 28.26 -27.18
N GLY A 106 1.08 28.12 -25.89
CA GLY A 106 2.21 28.83 -25.25
C GLY A 106 2.10 30.35 -25.09
N ALA A 107 0.93 30.95 -25.30
CA ALA A 107 0.73 32.37 -25.01
C ALA A 107 0.77 32.60 -23.48
N THR A 108 1.94 32.89 -22.92
CA THR A 108 2.09 33.26 -21.51
C THR A 108 1.80 34.75 -21.33
N GLY A 109 1.26 35.13 -20.17
CA GLY A 109 0.98 36.54 -19.86
C GLY A 109 -0.15 37.16 -20.69
N LYS A 110 0.10 38.34 -21.29
CA LYS A 110 -0.91 39.18 -21.96
C LYS A 110 -1.49 38.61 -23.27
N GLY A 111 -0.92 37.53 -23.82
CA GLY A 111 -1.38 36.89 -25.06
C GLY A 111 -2.35 35.72 -24.86
N MET A 112 -2.62 35.33 -23.61
CA MET A 112 -3.40 34.12 -23.31
C MET A 112 -4.91 34.37 -23.53
N PRO A 113 -5.64 33.45 -24.17
CA PRO A 113 -7.09 33.60 -24.33
C PRO A 113 -7.80 33.72 -22.97
N SER A 114 -8.90 34.49 -22.92
CA SER A 114 -9.68 34.65 -21.70
C SER A 114 -10.18 33.28 -21.22
N GLY A 115 -9.86 32.93 -19.97
CA GLY A 115 -10.27 31.66 -19.35
C GLY A 115 -9.20 30.56 -19.29
N ALA A 116 -8.13 30.62 -20.09
CA ALA A 116 -7.07 29.61 -20.09
C ALA A 116 -6.38 29.45 -18.72
N SER A 117 -6.06 30.57 -18.05
CA SER A 117 -5.48 30.54 -16.69
C SER A 117 -6.42 29.89 -15.66
N LYS A 118 -7.74 30.08 -15.80
CA LYS A 118 -8.73 29.42 -14.93
C LYS A 118 -8.78 27.92 -15.19
N ALA A 119 -8.78 27.51 -16.47
CA ALA A 119 -8.80 26.10 -16.84
C ALA A 119 -7.55 25.35 -16.34
N ILE A 120 -6.37 25.95 -16.44
CA ILE A 120 -5.11 25.39 -15.92
C ILE A 120 -5.21 25.19 -14.39
N LYS A 121 -5.68 26.21 -13.65
CA LYS A 121 -5.82 26.09 -12.18
C LYS A 121 -6.81 25.02 -11.75
N GLU A 122 -7.92 24.86 -12.48
CA GLU A 122 -8.87 23.79 -12.19
C GLU A 122 -8.28 22.40 -12.50
N LEU A 123 -7.49 22.27 -13.56
CA LEU A 123 -6.77 21.03 -13.87
C LEU A 123 -5.75 20.70 -12.78
N GLU A 124 -4.91 21.65 -12.37
CA GLU A 124 -3.93 21.46 -11.28
C GLU A 124 -4.63 21.04 -9.97
N LYS A 125 -5.79 21.63 -9.67
CA LYS A 125 -6.59 21.26 -8.49
C LYS A 125 -7.13 19.83 -8.61
N ALA A 126 -7.61 19.42 -9.79
CA ALA A 126 -8.06 18.06 -10.05
C ALA A 126 -6.91 17.04 -9.94
N GLN A 127 -5.75 17.35 -10.52
CA GLN A 127 -4.52 16.55 -10.41
C GLN A 127 -4.11 16.38 -8.94
N LYS A 128 -4.04 17.48 -8.17
CA LYS A 128 -3.73 17.43 -6.74
C LYS A 128 -4.72 16.58 -5.94
N SER A 129 -6.02 16.67 -6.25
CA SER A 129 -7.05 15.86 -5.62
C SER A 129 -6.87 14.37 -5.94
N ARG A 130 -6.56 14.04 -7.18
CA ARG A 130 -6.27 12.67 -7.63
C ARG A 130 -5.02 12.09 -6.95
N THR A 131 -3.93 12.86 -6.88
CA THR A 131 -2.71 12.46 -6.15
C THR A 131 -3.00 12.18 -4.68
N THR A 132 -3.80 13.04 -4.03
CA THR A 132 -4.22 12.83 -2.63
C THR A 132 -5.04 11.53 -2.46
N ALA A 133 -5.99 11.27 -3.36
CA ALA A 133 -6.78 10.04 -3.34
C ALA A 133 -5.89 8.81 -3.57
N ARG A 134 -4.91 8.91 -4.46
CA ARG A 134 -4.00 7.81 -4.77
C ARG A 134 -3.06 7.49 -3.62
N ASN A 135 -2.51 8.51 -2.97
CA ASN A 135 -1.73 8.37 -1.74
C ASN A 135 -2.50 7.57 -0.67
N ARG A 136 -3.77 7.91 -0.45
CA ARG A 136 -4.62 7.20 0.52
C ARG A 136 -4.88 5.76 0.10
N ALA A 137 -5.13 5.50 -1.18
CA ALA A 137 -5.33 4.15 -1.68
C ALA A 137 -4.05 3.29 -1.52
N PHE A 138 -2.88 3.88 -1.76
CA PHE A 138 -1.60 3.21 -1.55
C PHE A 138 -1.37 2.87 -0.07
N LEU A 139 -1.63 3.83 0.84
CA LEU A 139 -1.55 3.59 2.27
C LEU A 139 -2.54 2.51 2.73
N ASP A 140 -3.79 2.54 2.27
CA ASP A 140 -4.78 1.51 2.64
C ASP A 140 -4.31 0.09 2.28
N ILE A 141 -3.73 -0.05 1.08
CA ILE A 141 -3.13 -1.30 0.62
C ILE A 141 -1.98 -1.73 1.54
N ALA A 142 -1.05 -0.83 1.87
CA ALA A 142 0.07 -1.12 2.76
C ALA A 142 -0.41 -1.54 4.17
N LEU A 143 -1.44 -0.87 4.69
CA LEU A 143 -2.05 -1.22 5.97
C LEU A 143 -2.70 -2.62 5.92
N LEU A 144 -3.37 -2.97 4.83
CA LEU A 144 -3.91 -4.31 4.65
C LEU A 144 -2.81 -5.37 4.56
N ASP A 145 -1.70 -5.11 3.88
CA ASP A 145 -0.54 -6.02 3.88
C ASP A 145 -0.05 -6.29 5.30
N LEU A 146 0.16 -5.25 6.11
CA LEU A 146 0.54 -5.41 7.52
C LEU A 146 -0.50 -6.22 8.31
N ALA A 147 -1.80 -6.05 8.04
CA ALA A 147 -2.83 -6.85 8.67
C ALA A 147 -2.73 -8.34 8.28
N THR A 148 -2.40 -8.65 7.02
CA THR A 148 -2.19 -10.04 6.59
C THR A 148 -0.99 -10.69 7.29
N PHE A 149 0.06 -9.91 7.61
CA PHE A 149 1.19 -10.42 8.39
C PHE A 149 0.73 -10.92 9.77
N TYR A 150 -0.04 -10.11 10.51
CA TYR A 150 -0.52 -10.52 11.83
C TYR A 150 -1.59 -11.62 11.77
N ARG A 151 -2.34 -11.72 10.67
CA ARG A 151 -3.20 -12.89 10.40
C ARG A 151 -2.36 -14.16 10.29
N ASP A 152 -1.25 -14.12 9.55
CA ASP A 152 -0.34 -15.28 9.43
C ASP A 152 0.35 -15.61 10.77
N VAL A 153 0.71 -14.60 11.58
CA VAL A 153 1.20 -14.80 12.96
C VAL A 153 0.18 -15.57 13.80
N LEU A 154 -1.09 -15.17 13.77
CA LEU A 154 -2.17 -15.84 14.50
C LEU A 154 -2.39 -17.28 14.02
N LEU A 155 -2.28 -17.55 12.71
CA LEU A 155 -2.36 -18.91 12.18
C LEU A 155 -1.23 -19.80 12.68
N VAL A 156 0.01 -19.29 12.68
CA VAL A 156 1.17 -20.01 13.21
C VAL A 156 0.97 -20.33 14.70
N GLN A 157 0.51 -19.35 15.49
CA GLN A 157 0.25 -19.55 16.93
C GLN A 157 -0.87 -20.55 17.21
N ALA A 158 -1.88 -20.61 16.33
CA ALA A 158 -2.98 -21.57 16.43
C ALA A 158 -2.60 -22.98 15.96
N GLY A 159 -1.41 -23.18 15.38
CA GLY A 159 -1.02 -24.46 14.76
C GLY A 159 -1.92 -24.84 13.57
N ALA A 160 -2.50 -23.85 12.89
CA ALA A 160 -3.42 -24.10 11.79
C ALA A 160 -2.69 -24.54 10.52
N GLU A 161 -3.26 -25.49 9.78
CA GLU A 161 -2.74 -25.97 8.49
C GLU A 161 -3.11 -25.04 7.31
N ALA A 162 -3.83 -23.95 7.57
CA ALA A 162 -4.20 -23.00 6.54
C ALA A 162 -2.96 -22.34 5.91
N PRO A 163 -2.92 -22.15 4.58
CA PRO A 163 -1.78 -21.53 3.92
C PRO A 163 -1.57 -20.08 4.40
N LEU A 164 -0.30 -19.71 4.56
CA LEU A 164 0.09 -18.34 4.84
C LEU A 164 -0.03 -17.49 3.57
N ILE A 165 -0.40 -16.23 3.76
CA ILE A 165 -0.42 -15.25 2.67
C ILE A 165 1.03 -14.84 2.33
N ASN A 166 1.83 -14.63 3.38
CA ASN A 166 3.20 -14.13 3.34
C ASN A 166 4.22 -15.26 3.51
N GLU A 167 4.05 -16.32 2.72
CA GLU A 167 4.87 -17.54 2.80
C GLU A 167 6.36 -17.27 2.61
N ASP A 168 6.71 -16.30 1.77
CA ASP A 168 8.07 -15.80 1.53
C ASP A 168 8.73 -15.17 2.76
N LEU A 169 7.92 -14.76 3.75
CA LEU A 169 8.35 -14.15 5.01
C LEU A 169 8.04 -15.04 6.22
N ARG A 170 7.91 -16.37 6.01
CA ARG A 170 7.62 -17.33 7.08
C ARG A 170 8.55 -17.19 8.29
N SER A 171 9.85 -16.99 8.07
CA SER A 171 10.80 -16.78 9.17
C SER A 171 10.41 -15.62 10.06
N ASN A 172 10.09 -14.46 9.46
CA ASN A 172 9.68 -13.27 10.20
C ASN A 172 8.35 -13.48 10.92
N VAL A 173 7.39 -14.16 10.27
CA VAL A 173 6.10 -14.51 10.88
C VAL A 173 6.30 -15.39 12.11
N THR A 174 7.10 -16.46 12.00
CA THR A 174 7.39 -17.37 13.10
C THR A 174 8.17 -16.67 14.23
N ASP A 175 9.14 -15.83 13.89
CA ASP A 175 9.90 -15.05 14.88
C ASP A 175 9.00 -14.12 15.68
N VAL A 176 8.06 -13.42 15.02
CA VAL A 176 7.10 -12.54 15.70
C VAL A 176 6.11 -13.39 16.51
N ALA A 177 5.64 -14.51 15.99
CA ALA A 177 4.74 -15.43 16.69
C ALA A 177 5.32 -15.95 18.01
N GLY A 178 6.64 -16.12 18.11
CA GLY A 178 7.33 -16.48 19.35
C GLY A 178 7.59 -15.33 20.33
N GLN A 179 7.47 -14.07 19.89
CA GLN A 179 7.80 -12.87 20.69
C GLN A 179 6.59 -12.18 21.32
N ILE A 180 5.38 -12.43 20.82
CA ILE A 180 4.14 -11.81 21.34
C ILE A 180 3.06 -12.88 21.57
N PRO A 181 2.18 -12.73 22.58
CA PRO A 181 1.01 -13.60 22.70
C PRO A 181 -0.02 -13.29 21.59
N ALA A 182 -0.98 -14.19 21.38
CA ALA A 182 -2.07 -14.01 20.40
C ALA A 182 -2.87 -12.72 20.61
N GLU A 183 -3.14 -12.35 21.88
CA GLU A 183 -3.75 -11.05 22.22
C GLU A 183 -2.90 -9.87 21.72
N GLY A 184 -1.56 -10.01 21.78
CA GLY A 184 -0.63 -9.01 21.26
C GLY A 184 -0.70 -8.86 19.74
N ALA A 185 -0.88 -9.97 19.00
CA ALA A 185 -1.09 -9.90 17.56
C ALA A 185 -2.45 -9.25 17.22
N LEU A 186 -3.51 -9.57 17.97
CA LEU A 186 -4.83 -8.97 17.78
C LEU A 186 -4.82 -7.45 18.02
N LYS A 187 -4.20 -6.97 19.10
CA LYS A 187 -4.04 -5.52 19.37
C LYS A 187 -3.34 -4.77 18.23
N ARG A 188 -2.42 -5.43 17.52
CA ARG A 188 -1.73 -4.87 16.36
C ARG A 188 -2.63 -4.80 15.13
N VAL A 189 -3.45 -5.83 14.90
CA VAL A 189 -4.52 -5.78 13.88
C VAL A 189 -5.49 -4.64 14.18
N GLU A 190 -5.91 -4.47 15.43
CA GLU A 190 -6.78 -3.37 15.86
C GLU A 190 -6.14 -2.00 15.61
N ALA A 191 -4.86 -1.82 15.94
CA ALA A 191 -4.12 -0.58 15.66
C ALA A 191 -4.07 -0.26 14.16
N ILE A 192 -3.83 -1.27 13.30
CA ILE A 192 -3.83 -1.12 11.85
C ILE A 192 -5.22 -0.73 11.34
N MET A 193 -6.27 -1.42 11.81
CA MET A 193 -7.65 -1.08 11.43
C MET A 193 -8.06 0.32 11.92
N GLY A 194 -7.57 0.72 13.10
CA GLY A 194 -7.71 2.07 13.64
C GLY A 194 -7.07 3.13 12.74
N ALA A 195 -5.85 2.88 12.25
CA ALA A 195 -5.18 3.76 11.31
C ALA A 195 -5.92 3.87 9.96
N ARG A 196 -6.39 2.74 9.41
CA ARG A 196 -7.24 2.74 8.20
C ARG A 196 -8.49 3.60 8.37
N LYS A 197 -9.18 3.44 9.51
CA LYS A 197 -10.35 4.25 9.86
C LYS A 197 -9.98 5.73 9.97
N ALA A 198 -8.88 6.08 10.63
CA ALA A 198 -8.40 7.46 10.75
C ALA A 198 -8.14 8.11 9.38
N LEU A 199 -7.49 7.39 8.47
CA LEU A 199 -7.25 7.86 7.09
C LEU A 199 -8.57 8.10 6.33
N ALA A 200 -9.56 7.23 6.50
CA ALA A 200 -10.88 7.40 5.92
C ALA A 200 -11.61 8.66 6.45
N PHE A 201 -11.33 9.06 7.70
CA PHE A 201 -11.86 10.28 8.32
C PHE A 201 -10.95 11.52 8.13
N ASN A 202 -10.07 11.52 7.14
CA ASN A 202 -9.20 12.65 6.79
C ASN A 202 -8.21 13.08 7.90
N VAL A 203 -7.84 12.18 8.81
CA VAL A 203 -6.70 12.43 9.71
C VAL A 203 -5.43 12.61 8.89
N ALA A 204 -4.51 13.47 9.36
CA ALA A 204 -3.21 13.65 8.75
C ALA A 204 -2.49 12.29 8.62
N PRO A 205 -2.09 11.86 7.40
CA PRO A 205 -1.60 10.50 7.19
C PRO A 205 -0.40 10.12 8.06
N LEU A 206 0.58 11.02 8.17
CA LEU A 206 1.77 10.78 9.00
C LEU A 206 1.40 10.50 10.46
N LEU A 207 0.49 11.28 11.05
CA LEU A 207 0.05 11.10 12.44
C LEU A 207 -0.63 9.73 12.66
N ALA A 208 -1.47 9.31 11.72
CA ALA A 208 -2.12 8.00 11.78
C ALA A 208 -1.10 6.85 11.71
N LEU A 209 -0.09 6.99 10.86
CA LEU A 209 0.99 6.01 10.72
C LEU A 209 1.89 5.97 11.96
N GLU A 210 2.24 7.12 12.53
CA GLU A 210 3.05 7.21 13.75
C GLU A 210 2.35 6.51 14.93
N SER A 211 1.07 6.82 15.14
CA SER A 211 0.25 6.18 16.18
C SER A 211 0.20 4.66 16.01
N MET A 212 0.01 4.18 14.78
CA MET A 212 0.02 2.76 14.46
C MET A 212 1.39 2.12 14.74
N MET A 213 2.47 2.68 14.19
CA MET A 213 3.81 2.11 14.30
C MET A 213 4.27 1.99 15.76
N LEU A 214 3.87 2.93 16.63
CA LEU A 214 4.13 2.84 18.07
C LEU A 214 3.48 1.62 18.72
N ALA A 215 2.30 1.20 18.26
CA ALA A 215 1.58 0.03 18.73
C ALA A 215 2.12 -1.28 18.14
N LEU A 216 2.75 -1.24 16.97
CA LEU A 216 3.32 -2.42 16.31
C LEU A 216 4.63 -2.91 16.94
N ARG A 217 5.33 -2.06 17.70
CA ARG A 217 6.64 -2.35 18.31
C ARG A 217 6.66 -3.66 19.07
N LEU A 218 7.70 -4.46 18.87
CA LEU A 218 7.95 -5.65 19.67
C LEU A 218 8.40 -5.28 21.10
N PRO A 219 8.15 -6.14 22.10
CA PRO A 219 8.73 -5.96 23.42
C PRO A 219 10.26 -5.91 23.32
N ALA A 220 10.89 -5.22 24.27
CA ALA A 220 12.34 -5.26 24.39
C ALA A 220 12.79 -6.71 24.60
N ARG A 221 13.86 -7.14 23.92
CA ARG A 221 14.49 -8.43 24.19
C ARG A 221 15.12 -8.34 25.57
N GLY A 222 14.45 -8.85 26.61
CA GLY A 222 14.96 -9.05 27.97
C GLY A 222 15.84 -7.91 28.52
N GLY A 223 15.21 -6.93 29.17
CA GLY A 223 15.85 -6.18 30.23
C GLY A 223 15.08 -6.46 31.52
N GLU A 224 15.80 -6.79 32.59
CA GLU A 224 15.29 -6.88 33.97
C GLU A 224 14.40 -5.68 34.35
#